data_AF-A0A0L0RVM9-F1
#
_entry.id   AF-A0A0L0RVM9-F1
#
_cell.length_a   1.000
_cell.length_b   1.000
_cell.length_c   1.000
_cell.angle_alpha   90.00
_cell.angle_beta   90.00
_cell.angle_gamma   90.00
#
_symmetry.space_group_name_H-M   'P 1'
#
loop_
_entity.id
_entity.type
_entity.pdbx_description
1 polymer ?
#
loop_
_entity_poly.entity_id
_entity_poly.type
_entity_poly.pdbx_seq_one_letter_code
_entity_poly.pdbx_strand_id
1 'polypeptide(L)'
;MPRTLVRLSLTNCFEAKLISDLVLVHHFTFPPTLKHLGLARNDMTEIHLILLRGAWPASLISLDLSHSKFYMVVGPLPLTLHTLDVSYNRTMIQDVHPKAWIMALPPSLRELDVHGFNSLRMSVDCLL
;
A
#
# COMPACT_ATOMS: atom_id res chain seq x y z
N MET A 1 -13.97 14.42 -9.29
CA MET A 1 -14.16 13.47 -8.17
C MET A 1 -15.14 14.07 -7.14
N PRO A 2 -16.06 13.28 -6.58
CA PRO A 2 -16.99 13.77 -5.55
C PRO A 2 -16.25 14.24 -4.30
N ARG A 3 -16.55 15.44 -3.79
CA ARG A 3 -15.90 16.00 -2.59
C ARG A 3 -16.29 15.28 -1.29
N THR A 4 -17.34 14.48 -1.34
CA THR A 4 -17.88 13.68 -0.22
C THR A 4 -17.39 12.23 -0.24
N LEU A 5 -16.51 11.85 -1.17
CA LEU A 5 -16.07 10.47 -1.33
C LEU A 5 -15.20 10.04 -0.14
N VAL A 6 -15.70 9.11 0.67
CA VAL A 6 -15.00 8.58 1.84
C VAL A 6 -14.32 7.24 1.56
N ARG A 7 -14.86 6.47 0.61
CA ARG A 7 -14.37 5.13 0.24
C ARG A 7 -14.21 5.06 -1.27
N LEU A 8 -13.08 4.54 -1.72
CA LEU A 8 -12.78 4.29 -3.12
C LEU A 8 -12.10 2.94 -3.21
N SER A 9 -12.69 2.02 -3.97
CA SER A 9 -12.01 0.80 -4.38
C SER A 9 -11.72 0.90 -5.86
N LEU A 10 -10.47 0.72 -6.20
CA LEU A 10 -9.95 0.55 -7.54
C LEU A 10 -9.38 -0.86 -7.70
N THR A 11 -9.89 -1.81 -6.91
CA THR A 11 -9.39 -3.18 -6.89
C THR A 11 -9.61 -3.83 -8.25
N ASN A 12 -8.54 -4.37 -8.85
CA ASN A 12 -8.60 -5.01 -10.16
C ASN A 12 -9.20 -4.10 -11.25
N CYS A 13 -8.96 -2.79 -11.17
CA CYS A 13 -9.50 -1.82 -12.12
C CYS A 13 -8.50 -1.45 -13.23
N PHE A 14 -7.21 -1.65 -13.03
CA PHE A 14 -6.20 -1.25 -14.02
C PHE A 14 -4.86 -1.96 -13.79
N GLU A 15 -4.04 -1.97 -14.84
CA GLU A 15 -2.61 -2.24 -14.69
C GLU A 15 -1.94 -1.07 -13.94
N ALA A 16 -1.00 -1.36 -13.04
CA ALA A 16 -0.31 -0.35 -12.21
C ALA A 16 0.24 0.85 -12.99
N LYS A 17 0.59 0.64 -14.28
CA LYS A 17 1.05 1.68 -15.20
C LYS A 17 0.09 2.87 -15.29
N LEU A 18 -1.22 2.61 -15.19
CA LEU A 18 -2.24 3.65 -15.29
C LEU A 18 -2.25 4.56 -14.05
N ILE A 19 -1.90 4.06 -12.86
CA ILE A 19 -1.67 4.92 -11.68
C ILE A 19 -0.50 5.85 -11.91
N SER A 20 0.60 5.34 -12.47
CA SER A 20 1.78 6.15 -12.77
C SER A 20 1.43 7.26 -13.74
N ASP A 21 0.68 6.96 -14.81
CA ASP A 21 0.24 7.94 -15.78
C ASP A 21 -0.70 8.99 -15.15
N LEU A 22 -1.66 8.57 -14.32
CA LEU A 22 -2.56 9.49 -13.63
C LEU A 22 -1.82 10.46 -12.70
N VAL A 23 -0.87 9.97 -11.92
CA VAL A 23 -0.13 10.79 -10.94
C VAL A 23 0.89 11.69 -11.63
N LEU A 24 1.68 11.15 -12.58
CA LEU A 24 2.77 11.87 -13.22
C LEU A 24 2.31 12.81 -14.34
N VAL A 25 1.37 12.37 -15.18
CA VAL A 25 0.95 13.12 -16.36
C VAL A 25 -0.24 14.02 -16.04
N HIS A 26 -1.19 13.52 -15.25
CA HIS A 26 -2.45 14.21 -14.99
C HIS A 26 -2.51 14.90 -13.63
N HIS A 27 -1.43 14.88 -12.85
CA HIS A 27 -1.37 15.43 -11.49
C HIS A 27 -2.57 14.98 -10.64
N PHE A 28 -3.02 13.74 -10.85
CA PHE A 28 -4.18 13.21 -10.18
C PHE A 28 -3.92 13.15 -8.67
N THR A 29 -4.88 13.66 -7.90
CA THR A 29 -4.86 13.60 -6.44
C THR A 29 -6.15 12.96 -5.95
N PHE A 30 -6.04 12.15 -4.90
CA PHE A 30 -7.22 11.59 -4.26
C PHE A 30 -8.00 12.68 -3.51
N PRO A 31 -9.33 12.56 -3.39
CA PRO A 31 -10.13 13.49 -2.59
C PRO A 31 -9.62 13.55 -1.15
N PRO A 32 -9.49 14.74 -0.54
CA PRO A 32 -8.93 14.88 0.81
C PRO A 32 -9.81 14.24 1.89
N THR A 33 -11.09 13.97 1.59
CA THR A 33 -12.08 13.30 2.45
C THR A 33 -12.00 11.78 2.43
N LEU A 34 -11.15 11.22 1.55
CA LEU A 34 -11.03 9.77 1.36
C LEU A 34 -10.34 9.12 2.56
N LYS A 35 -11.04 8.20 3.22
CA LYS A 35 -10.58 7.46 4.39
C LYS A 35 -10.18 6.03 4.08
N HIS A 36 -10.79 5.43 3.06
CA HIS A 36 -10.53 4.05 2.66
C HIS A 36 -10.19 3.99 1.18
N LEU A 37 -9.03 3.40 0.87
CA LEU A 37 -8.54 3.27 -0.49
C LEU A 37 -8.15 1.80 -0.74
N GLY A 38 -8.84 1.17 -1.69
CA GLY A 38 -8.49 -0.17 -2.17
C GLY A 38 -7.76 -0.08 -3.49
N LEU A 39 -6.55 -0.61 -3.55
CA LEU A 39 -5.71 -0.70 -4.75
C LEU A 39 -5.27 -2.15 -5.02
N ALA A 40 -5.89 -3.12 -4.36
CA ALA A 40 -5.54 -4.53 -4.52
C ALA A 40 -5.63 -5.02 -5.97
N ARG A 41 -4.88 -6.07 -6.30
CA ARG A 41 -4.94 -6.75 -7.61
C ARG A 41 -4.68 -5.84 -8.81
N ASN A 42 -3.84 -4.82 -8.65
CA ASN A 42 -3.45 -3.93 -9.74
C ASN A 42 -1.99 -4.09 -10.17
N ASP A 43 -1.34 -5.21 -9.87
CA ASP A 43 0.07 -5.47 -10.22
C ASP A 43 1.06 -4.39 -9.74
N MET A 44 0.74 -3.72 -8.63
CA MET A 44 1.57 -2.64 -8.11
C MET A 44 2.91 -3.16 -7.58
N THR A 45 3.90 -2.27 -7.65
CA THR A 45 5.28 -2.47 -7.17
C THR A 45 5.72 -1.24 -6.38
N GLU A 46 6.89 -1.30 -5.77
CA GLU A 46 7.53 -0.24 -4.97
C GLU A 46 7.51 1.13 -5.67
N ILE A 47 7.79 1.12 -6.97
CA ILE A 47 7.84 2.32 -7.80
C ILE A 47 6.50 3.07 -7.73
N HIS A 48 5.40 2.34 -7.78
CA HIS A 48 4.05 2.92 -7.72
C HIS A 48 3.75 3.54 -6.35
N LEU A 49 4.21 2.93 -5.26
CA LEU A 49 4.07 3.52 -3.91
C LEU A 49 4.90 4.80 -3.75
N ILE A 50 6.10 4.83 -4.32
CA ILE A 50 6.96 6.02 -4.30
C ILE A 50 6.27 7.18 -5.04
N LEU A 51 5.65 6.90 -6.19
CA LEU A 51 4.90 7.89 -6.96
C LEU A 51 3.70 8.43 -6.18
N LEU A 52 3.03 7.57 -5.39
CA LEU A 52 1.88 7.94 -4.57
C LEU A 52 2.23 8.72 -3.30
N ARG A 53 3.51 8.85 -2.94
CA ARG A 53 3.98 9.52 -1.71
C ARG A 53 3.39 10.93 -1.51
N GLY A 54 3.17 11.67 -2.60
CA GLY A 54 2.57 13.01 -2.56
C GLY A 54 1.06 13.05 -2.85
N ALA A 55 0.46 11.92 -3.22
CA ALA A 55 -0.93 11.83 -3.64
C ALA A 55 -1.85 11.25 -2.56
N TRP A 56 -1.30 10.68 -1.48
CA TRP A 56 -2.10 10.11 -0.39
C TRP A 56 -3.11 11.12 0.17
N PRO A 57 -4.38 10.73 0.38
CA PRO A 57 -5.32 11.58 1.09
C PRO A 57 -4.85 11.82 2.52
N ALA A 58 -4.90 13.07 2.98
CA ALA A 58 -4.52 13.41 4.36
C ALA A 58 -5.37 12.68 5.42
N SER A 59 -6.61 12.31 5.07
CA SER A 59 -7.53 11.59 5.96
C SER A 59 -7.51 10.06 5.78
N LEU A 60 -6.56 9.50 5.03
CA LEU A 60 -6.52 8.07 4.76
C LEU A 60 -6.25 7.27 6.03
N ILE A 61 -7.15 6.34 6.35
CA ILE A 61 -7.11 5.51 7.56
C ILE A 61 -6.90 4.04 7.20
N SER A 62 -7.39 3.61 6.03
CA SER A 62 -7.33 2.20 5.61
C SER A 62 -6.88 2.12 4.16
N LEU A 63 -5.86 1.29 3.94
CA LEU A 63 -5.25 1.07 2.65
C LEU A 63 -5.12 -0.42 2.37
N ASP A 64 -5.68 -0.86 1.25
CA ASP A 64 -5.57 -2.23 0.77
C ASP A 64 -4.67 -2.28 -0.48
N LEU A 65 -3.51 -2.92 -0.31
CA LEU A 65 -2.48 -3.18 -1.30
C LEU A 65 -2.33 -4.69 -1.57
N SER A 66 -3.29 -5.50 -1.13
CA SER A 66 -3.22 -6.96 -1.23
C SER A 66 -3.13 -7.44 -2.68
N HIS A 67 -2.63 -8.65 -2.86
CA HIS A 67 -2.51 -9.28 -4.19
C HIS A 67 -1.79 -8.40 -5.23
N SER A 68 -0.70 -7.74 -4.84
CA SER A 68 0.15 -6.97 -5.75
C SER A 68 1.50 -7.69 -5.94
N LYS A 69 2.50 -6.98 -6.48
CA LYS A 69 3.84 -7.51 -6.79
C LYS A 69 4.92 -6.80 -5.98
N PHE A 70 4.60 -6.44 -4.73
CA PHE A 70 5.57 -5.83 -3.81
C PHE A 70 6.63 -6.85 -3.37
N TYR A 71 7.90 -6.54 -3.56
CA TYR A 71 9.04 -7.11 -2.86
C TYR A 71 9.22 -6.49 -1.47
N MET A 72 8.94 -5.20 -1.30
CA MET A 72 8.96 -4.50 -0.03
C MET A 72 7.99 -3.31 -0.03
N VAL A 73 7.56 -2.89 1.14
CA VAL A 73 6.73 -1.68 1.28
C VAL A 73 7.66 -0.49 1.49
N VAL A 74 8.23 0.05 0.42
CA VAL A 74 9.06 1.28 0.49
C VAL A 74 8.24 2.52 0.21
N GLY A 75 8.37 3.47 1.13
CA GLY A 75 7.78 4.80 1.03
C GLY A 75 7.04 5.12 2.31
N PRO A 76 7.06 6.38 2.77
CA PRO A 76 6.23 6.74 3.91
C PRO A 76 4.78 6.59 3.49
N LEU A 77 4.13 5.61 4.10
CA LEU A 77 2.69 5.49 4.12
C LEU A 77 2.12 6.72 4.85
N PRO A 78 0.85 7.09 4.60
CA PRO A 78 0.25 8.24 5.26
C PRO A 78 0.32 8.09 6.79
N LEU A 79 0.76 9.14 7.49
CA LEU A 79 0.92 9.13 8.94
C LEU A 79 -0.39 8.91 9.71
N THR A 80 -1.52 9.01 9.04
CA THR A 80 -2.87 8.80 9.57
C THR A 80 -3.37 7.36 9.38
N LEU A 81 -2.59 6.48 8.75
CA LEU A 81 -2.99 5.12 8.42
C LEU A 81 -3.10 4.23 9.67
N HIS A 82 -4.26 3.61 9.85
CA HIS A 82 -4.55 2.68 10.96
C HIS A 82 -4.56 1.22 10.51
N THR A 83 -5.03 0.95 9.29
CA THR A 83 -5.14 -0.41 8.75
C THR A 83 -4.40 -0.49 7.42
N LEU A 84 -3.48 -1.44 7.31
CA LEU A 84 -2.74 -1.75 6.10
C LEU A 84 -2.91 -3.23 5.76
N ASP A 85 -3.42 -3.51 4.56
CA ASP A 85 -3.44 -4.86 4.01
C ASP A 85 -2.38 -4.98 2.90
N VAL A 86 -1.37 -5.80 3.12
CA VAL A 86 -0.35 -6.20 2.14
C VAL A 86 -0.33 -7.71 1.95
N SER A 87 -1.42 -8.39 2.29
CA SER A 87 -1.58 -9.82 2.14
C SER A 87 -1.45 -10.27 0.68
N TYR A 88 -1.06 -11.54 0.49
CA TYR A 88 -0.87 -12.15 -0.82
C TYR A 88 0.13 -11.44 -1.76
N ASN A 89 1.02 -10.59 -1.23
CA ASN A 89 2.18 -10.08 -1.96
C ASN A 89 3.31 -11.12 -1.94
N ARG A 90 3.18 -12.16 -2.77
CA ARG A 90 4.08 -13.33 -2.76
C ARG A 90 5.56 -13.01 -2.98
N THR A 91 5.86 -11.88 -3.62
CA THR A 91 7.23 -11.39 -3.86
C THR A 91 7.91 -10.86 -2.60
N MET A 92 7.16 -10.48 -1.55
CA MET A 92 7.74 -9.97 -0.29
C MET A 92 8.58 -11.02 0.47
N ILE A 93 8.38 -12.31 0.20
CA ILE A 93 9.22 -13.37 0.77
C ILE A 93 10.70 -13.28 0.34
N GLN A 94 10.97 -12.54 -0.75
CA GLN A 94 12.32 -12.35 -1.28
C GLN A 94 13.01 -11.12 -0.67
N ASP A 95 12.34 -10.40 0.24
CA ASP A 95 12.95 -9.28 0.93
C ASP A 95 14.08 -9.76 1.85
N VAL A 96 15.28 -9.26 1.57
CA VAL A 96 16.48 -9.51 2.36
C VAL A 96 16.55 -8.65 3.62
N HIS A 97 15.71 -7.62 3.74
CA HIS A 97 15.70 -6.67 4.86
C HIS A 97 14.29 -6.35 5.38
N PRO A 98 13.51 -7.34 5.85
CA PRO A 98 12.14 -7.12 6.32
C PRO A 98 12.04 -6.10 7.46
N LYS A 99 13.09 -5.98 8.30
CA LYS A 99 13.15 -5.00 9.40
C LYS A 99 13.04 -3.55 8.92
N ALA A 100 13.53 -3.24 7.72
CA ALA A 100 13.59 -1.87 7.22
C ALA A 100 12.19 -1.27 6.97
N TRP A 101 11.31 -2.01 6.28
CA TRP A 101 9.97 -1.51 6.00
C TRP A 101 9.04 -1.62 7.22
N ILE A 102 9.27 -2.61 8.11
CA ILE A 102 8.55 -2.71 9.39
C ILE A 102 8.83 -1.47 10.25
N MET A 103 10.10 -1.04 10.36
CA MET A 103 10.46 0.19 11.09
C MET A 103 9.95 1.47 10.40
N ALA A 104 9.60 1.41 9.12
CA ALA A 104 9.03 2.53 8.37
C ALA A 104 7.50 2.60 8.43
N LEU A 105 6.83 1.67 9.11
CA LEU A 105 5.39 1.69 9.28
C LEU A 105 4.95 2.94 10.08
N PRO A 106 3.80 3.55 9.75
CA PRO A 106 3.29 4.70 10.49
C PRO A 106 3.08 4.37 11.97
N PRO A 107 3.42 5.27 12.90
CA PRO A 107 3.20 5.05 14.34
C PRO A 107 1.72 4.97 14.74
N SER A 108 0.81 5.39 13.84
CA SER A 108 -0.64 5.28 14.02
C SER A 108 -1.22 3.93 13.59
N LEU A 109 -0.41 3.06 12.96
CA LEU A 109 -0.85 1.77 12.45
C LEU A 109 -1.26 0.86 13.62
N ARG A 110 -2.44 0.26 13.49
CA ARG A 110 -3.03 -0.63 14.50
C ARG A 110 -3.22 -2.04 13.98
N GLU A 111 -3.44 -2.17 12.67
CA GLU A 111 -3.74 -3.41 12.00
C GLU A 111 -2.85 -3.53 10.76
N LEU A 112 -2.11 -4.64 10.69
CA LEU A 112 -1.27 -4.99 9.57
C LEU A 112 -1.63 -6.41 9.15
N ASP A 113 -2.07 -6.57 7.90
CA ASP A 113 -2.27 -7.88 7.31
C ASP A 113 -1.14 -8.25 6.34
N VAL A 114 -0.50 -9.37 6.64
CA VAL A 114 0.66 -9.95 5.95
C VAL A 114 0.43 -11.43 5.59
N HIS A 115 -0.80 -11.95 5.71
CA HIS A 115 -1.05 -13.36 5.40
C HIS A 115 -0.92 -13.66 3.90
N GLY A 116 -0.85 -14.94 3.53
CA GLY A 116 -0.68 -15.34 2.13
C GLY A 116 0.75 -15.22 1.60
N PHE A 117 1.70 -14.79 2.42
CA PHE A 117 3.10 -15.18 2.29
C PHE A 117 3.18 -16.68 2.58
N ASN A 118 3.23 -17.53 1.55
CA ASN A 118 3.23 -18.98 1.78
C ASN A 118 4.41 -19.38 2.69
N SER A 119 4.03 -20.04 3.77
CA SER A 119 4.81 -20.41 4.94
C SER A 119 5.96 -21.35 4.57
N LEU A 120 7.21 -21.00 4.96
CA LEU A 120 8.34 -21.91 5.26
C LEU A 120 9.71 -21.20 5.41
N ARG A 121 9.84 -19.87 5.22
CA ARG A 121 11.17 -19.22 5.30
C ARG A 121 11.31 -17.89 6.05
N MET A 122 10.23 -17.29 6.55
CA MET A 122 10.38 -16.22 7.54
C MET A 122 10.48 -16.87 8.91
N SER A 123 11.70 -17.23 9.30
CA SER A 123 11.99 -17.63 10.68
C SER A 123 11.49 -16.53 11.62
N VAL A 124 10.90 -16.96 12.72
CA VAL A 124 10.29 -16.13 13.77
C VAL A 124 11.27 -15.08 14.34
N ASP A 125 12.56 -15.24 14.06
CA ASP A 125 13.67 -14.37 14.46
C ASP A 125 13.69 -12.98 13.80
N CYS A 126 12.82 -12.72 12.81
CA CYS A 126 12.74 -11.39 12.18
C CYS A 126 11.73 -10.44 12.82
N LEU A 127 10.85 -10.94 13.69
CA LEU A 127 9.74 -10.17 14.28
C LEU A 127 9.86 -9.93 15.80
N LEU A 128 10.95 -10.40 16.43
CA LEU A 128 11.29 -10.16 17.83
C LEU A 128 12.73 -9.64 17.96
#